data_AF-S8AHM5-F1
#
_entry.id   AF-S8AHM5-F1
#
_cell.length_a   1.000
_cell.length_b   1.000
_cell.length_c   1.000
_cell.angle_alpha   90.00
_cell.angle_beta   90.00
_cell.angle_gamma   90.00
#
_symmetry.space_group_name_H-M   'P 1'
#
loop_
_entity.id
_entity.type
_entity.pdbx_description
1 polymer ?
#
loop_
_entity_poly.entity_id
_entity_poly.type
_entity_poly.pdbx_seq_one_letter_code
_entity_poly.pdbx_strand_id
1 'polypeptide(L)'
;MRSYTFKVDASDHQEWKNVQYLLTNREAAEDITEIKVQWDRRDVNDESTWTKKWEWTPEERDMLLDLNSSIKPGVTQETIEAILGSVNSEALLPFLLCFTSNLQKLDMGEVLLPLVLPYENDDSLSSSRSCVKVLHNILGEEAEKEELETLEDVKNAFGEDGEDLEDVITQIRRSNLLQGHYPEREFLGLWFYQNLEESGPDKILPGLRSLKHFVHGYDKRGNYPSQEYDGWLVFHLPHILFLPQIESIIVDSCIGGMAPWWDLSYEGPKMDEILEKYKDMKSTAKHLEFSNALVGRGDLVKIAERTNALEKLIIQGQEEHSFLAPEHGKMIVTVLLENNKATLTAKNIDINGLNGEDWLVVDDS
;
A
#
# COMPACT_ATOMS: atom_id res chain seq x y z
N MET A 1 4.08 -10.60 -23.97
CA MET A 1 3.65 -10.37 -22.57
C MET A 1 4.77 -10.88 -21.68
N ARG A 2 5.58 -9.97 -21.13
CA ARG A 2 6.63 -10.34 -20.16
C ARG A 2 6.07 -10.07 -18.78
N SER A 3 5.87 -11.14 -18.00
CA SER A 3 5.53 -11.04 -16.58
C SER A 3 6.83 -10.90 -15.80
N TYR A 4 6.84 -10.00 -14.82
CA TYR A 4 7.93 -9.77 -13.90
C TYR A 4 7.43 -9.96 -12.47
N THR A 5 8.23 -10.61 -11.63
CA THR A 5 7.94 -10.74 -10.20
C THR A 5 8.90 -9.83 -9.45
N PHE A 6 8.35 -8.81 -8.79
CA PHE A 6 9.09 -7.90 -7.93
C PHE A 6 9.04 -8.43 -6.49
N LYS A 7 10.18 -8.85 -5.94
CA LYS A 7 10.24 -9.39 -4.58
C LYS A 7 10.72 -8.35 -3.58
N VAL A 8 9.83 -7.92 -2.70
CA VAL A 8 10.15 -7.01 -1.60
C VAL A 8 10.95 -7.75 -0.54
N ASP A 9 12.16 -7.26 -0.29
CA ASP A 9 13.06 -7.60 0.81
C ASP A 9 13.52 -9.07 0.83
N ALA A 10 13.45 -9.76 -0.31
CA ALA A 10 13.94 -11.13 -0.45
C ALA A 10 15.48 -11.20 -0.32
N SER A 11 15.99 -11.98 0.63
CA SER A 11 17.43 -12.10 0.85
C SER A 11 18.17 -12.82 -0.29
N ASP A 12 17.45 -13.63 -1.07
CA ASP A 12 17.93 -14.33 -2.25
C ASP A 12 17.73 -13.55 -3.56
N HIS A 13 17.05 -12.39 -3.53
CA HIS A 13 16.75 -11.59 -4.72
C HIS A 13 17.12 -10.12 -4.56
N GLN A 14 17.89 -9.61 -5.51
CA GLN A 14 18.48 -8.27 -5.42
C GLN A 14 17.76 -7.32 -6.37
N GLU A 15 16.56 -6.88 -6.01
CA GLU A 15 15.75 -5.93 -6.79
C GLU A 15 16.52 -4.66 -7.16
N TRP A 16 17.37 -4.17 -6.26
CA TRP A 16 18.21 -3.01 -6.50
C TRP A 16 19.16 -3.21 -7.70
N LYS A 17 19.62 -4.44 -7.99
CA LYS A 17 20.43 -4.73 -9.18
C LYS A 17 19.61 -4.66 -10.47
N ASN A 18 18.34 -5.06 -10.41
CA ASN A 18 17.44 -4.90 -11.55
C ASN A 18 17.21 -3.40 -11.82
N VAL A 19 16.99 -2.60 -10.77
CA VAL A 19 16.91 -1.14 -10.90
C VAL A 19 18.21 -0.54 -11.44
N GLN A 20 19.37 -0.96 -10.92
CA GLN A 20 20.69 -0.54 -11.40
C GLN A 20 20.85 -0.81 -12.91
N TYR A 21 20.44 -1.99 -13.37
CA TYR A 21 20.44 -2.33 -14.80
C TYR A 21 19.51 -1.40 -15.60
N LEU A 22 18.32 -1.09 -15.08
CA LEU A 22 17.35 -0.20 -15.73
C LEU A 22 17.79 1.26 -15.77
N LEU A 23 18.70 1.72 -14.89
CA LEU A 23 19.27 3.07 -14.99
C LEU A 23 19.95 3.31 -16.34
N THR A 24 20.58 2.27 -16.91
CA THR A 24 21.30 2.34 -18.19
C THR A 24 20.56 1.68 -19.37
N ASN A 25 19.60 0.81 -19.13
CA ASN A 25 18.87 0.04 -20.16
C ASN A 25 17.35 0.15 -19.96
N ARG A 26 16.81 1.36 -20.09
CA ARG A 26 15.41 1.68 -19.74
C ARG A 26 14.42 0.92 -20.60
N GLU A 27 14.73 0.76 -21.87
CA GLU A 27 13.94 0.04 -22.87
C GLU A 27 13.70 -1.42 -22.48
N ALA A 28 14.55 -2.00 -21.63
CA ALA A 28 14.37 -3.36 -21.16
C ALA A 28 13.11 -3.55 -20.30
N ALA A 29 12.59 -2.48 -19.70
CA ALA A 29 11.33 -2.48 -18.94
C ALA A 29 10.09 -2.22 -19.81
N GLU A 30 10.24 -1.76 -21.06
CA GLU A 30 9.10 -1.47 -21.95
C GLU A 30 8.31 -2.74 -22.33
N ASP A 31 8.96 -3.90 -22.32
CA ASP A 31 8.32 -5.19 -22.59
C ASP A 31 7.53 -5.75 -21.39
N ILE A 32 7.69 -5.16 -20.20
CA ILE A 32 7.01 -5.59 -18.97
C ILE A 32 5.55 -5.15 -19.04
N THR A 33 4.67 -6.13 -19.09
CA THR A 33 3.21 -5.93 -19.19
C THR A 33 2.48 -6.36 -17.93
N GLU A 34 3.13 -7.15 -17.06
CA GLU A 34 2.59 -7.59 -15.78
C GLU A 34 3.69 -7.53 -14.72
N ILE A 35 3.38 -6.92 -13.58
CA ILE A 35 4.19 -6.99 -12.37
C ILE A 35 3.37 -7.73 -11.31
N LYS A 36 3.99 -8.73 -10.68
CA LYS A 36 3.50 -9.39 -9.47
C LYS A 36 4.42 -9.07 -8.33
N VAL A 37 3.90 -8.52 -7.25
CA VAL A 37 4.67 -8.21 -6.05
C VAL A 37 4.59 -9.42 -5.12
N GLN A 38 5.75 -9.85 -4.65
CA GLN A 38 5.90 -10.86 -3.60
C GLN A 38 6.53 -10.20 -2.38
N TRP A 39 5.98 -10.44 -1.21
CA TRP A 39 6.43 -9.83 0.04
C TRP A 39 7.22 -10.82 0.87
N ASP A 40 8.54 -10.67 0.86
CA ASP A 40 9.49 -11.49 1.62
C ASP A 40 10.08 -10.63 2.75
N ARG A 41 9.20 -9.97 3.53
CA ARG A 41 9.59 -9.09 4.64
C ARG A 41 10.47 -9.82 5.65
N ARG A 42 11.30 -9.02 6.33
CA ARG A 42 12.23 -9.50 7.35
C ARG A 42 11.46 -10.04 8.55
N ASP A 43 11.84 -11.21 9.05
CA ASP A 43 11.32 -11.78 10.29
C ASP A 43 12.34 -11.58 11.40
N VAL A 44 11.94 -10.97 12.52
CA VAL A 44 12.83 -10.74 13.67
C VAL A 44 13.42 -12.04 14.25
N ASN A 45 12.77 -13.18 14.01
CA ASN A 45 13.18 -14.51 14.47
C ASN A 45 14.11 -15.24 13.49
N ASP A 46 14.22 -14.78 12.25
CA ASP A 46 15.00 -15.43 11.21
C ASP A 46 15.95 -14.44 10.53
N GLU A 47 17.19 -14.39 11.01
CA GLU A 47 18.25 -13.55 10.44
C GLU A 47 18.54 -13.86 8.96
N SER A 48 18.18 -15.04 8.44
CA SER A 48 18.36 -15.36 7.03
C SER A 48 17.43 -14.57 6.11
N THR A 49 16.37 -14.00 6.65
CA THR A 49 15.43 -13.09 5.95
C THR A 49 15.90 -11.63 5.97
N TRP A 50 16.94 -11.30 6.74
CA TRP A 50 17.38 -9.92 6.90
C TRP A 50 18.17 -9.47 5.67
N THR A 51 17.46 -8.90 4.71
CA THR A 51 18.07 -8.33 3.51
C THR A 51 19.00 -7.19 3.88
N LYS A 52 20.26 -7.37 3.46
CA LYS A 52 21.36 -6.42 3.69
C LYS A 52 21.10 -5.10 2.98
N LYS A 53 21.63 -4.03 3.57
CA LYS A 53 21.75 -2.74 2.90
C LYS A 53 22.49 -2.92 1.58
N TRP A 54 21.98 -2.34 0.51
CA TRP A 54 22.70 -2.30 -0.77
C TRP A 54 23.46 -0.99 -0.93
N GLU A 55 24.39 -0.96 -1.88
CA GLU A 55 25.25 0.19 -2.11
C GLU A 55 25.09 0.70 -3.54
N TRP A 56 24.97 2.01 -3.66
CA TRP A 56 24.99 2.73 -4.93
C TRP A 56 26.35 3.37 -5.13
N THR A 57 26.93 3.24 -6.33
CA THR A 57 28.12 4.04 -6.68
C THR A 57 27.77 5.53 -6.77
N PRO A 58 28.75 6.44 -6.66
CA PRO A 58 28.51 7.86 -6.86
C PRO A 58 27.81 8.17 -8.19
N GLU A 59 28.21 7.49 -9.26
CA GLU A 59 27.62 7.65 -10.59
C GLU A 59 26.16 7.21 -10.62
N GLU A 60 25.82 6.10 -9.95
CA GLU A 60 24.44 5.61 -9.87
C GLU A 60 23.54 6.54 -9.05
N ARG A 61 24.08 7.13 -7.98
CA ARG A 61 23.37 8.14 -7.19
C ARG A 61 23.03 9.37 -8.02
N ASP A 62 24.02 9.88 -8.76
CA ASP A 62 23.81 11.01 -9.68
C ASP A 62 22.77 10.65 -10.75
N MET A 63 22.84 9.44 -11.30
CA MET A 63 21.85 8.94 -12.25
C MET A 63 20.44 8.86 -11.65
N LEU A 64 20.27 8.37 -10.42
CA LEU A 64 18.97 8.29 -9.74
C LEU A 64 18.35 9.69 -9.57
N LEU A 65 19.14 10.66 -9.13
CA LEU A 65 18.72 12.05 -8.91
C LEU A 65 18.37 12.77 -10.22
N ASP A 66 19.23 12.64 -11.23
CA ASP A 66 19.00 13.20 -12.56
C ASP A 66 17.76 12.57 -13.21
N LEU A 67 17.59 11.27 -13.04
CA LEU A 67 16.47 10.53 -13.63
C LEU A 67 15.14 10.96 -13.02
N ASN A 68 15.06 11.07 -11.69
CA ASN A 68 13.86 11.59 -11.05
C ASN A 68 13.52 13.04 -11.47
N SER A 69 14.56 13.83 -11.73
CA SER A 69 14.40 15.19 -12.24
C SER A 69 13.88 15.20 -13.67
N SER A 70 14.31 14.25 -14.50
CA SER A 70 13.97 14.15 -15.93
C SER A 70 12.62 13.48 -16.22
N ILE A 71 12.20 12.49 -15.43
CA ILE A 71 10.91 11.81 -15.60
C ILE A 71 9.85 12.68 -14.94
N LYS A 72 8.81 13.02 -15.71
CA LYS A 72 7.66 13.78 -15.21
C LYS A 72 6.35 13.07 -15.60
N PRO A 73 5.53 12.68 -14.62
CA PRO A 73 5.80 12.72 -13.19
C PRO A 73 6.86 11.68 -12.79
N GLY A 74 7.81 12.09 -11.95
CA GLY A 74 8.76 11.20 -11.29
C GLY A 74 8.19 10.70 -9.97
N VAL A 75 8.98 9.97 -9.20
CA VAL A 75 8.62 9.57 -7.84
C VAL A 75 8.84 10.74 -6.87
N THR A 76 8.25 10.66 -5.68
CA THR A 76 8.39 11.70 -4.65
C THR A 76 9.84 11.84 -4.18
N GLN A 77 10.19 12.98 -3.60
CA GLN A 77 11.55 13.24 -3.12
C GLN A 77 11.91 12.30 -1.97
N GLU A 78 10.98 12.06 -1.05
CA GLU A 78 11.11 11.15 0.09
C GLU A 78 11.32 9.71 -0.38
N THR A 79 10.64 9.32 -1.47
CA THR A 79 10.84 7.99 -2.08
C THR A 79 12.25 7.87 -2.66
N ILE A 80 12.78 8.91 -3.31
CA ILE A 80 14.17 8.92 -3.78
C ILE A 80 15.15 8.81 -2.62
N GLU A 81 14.91 9.55 -1.53
CA GLU A 81 15.74 9.49 -0.33
C GLU A 81 15.74 8.08 0.26
N ALA A 82 14.59 7.40 0.29
CA ALA A 82 14.49 6.02 0.73
C ALA A 82 15.24 5.03 -0.17
N ILE A 83 15.16 5.21 -1.50
CA ILE A 83 15.93 4.42 -2.47
C ILE A 83 17.43 4.59 -2.23
N LEU A 84 17.89 5.83 -2.01
CA LEU A 84 19.29 6.13 -1.70
C LEU A 84 19.72 5.60 -0.32
N GLY A 85 18.80 5.58 0.64
CA GLY A 85 18.97 4.98 1.97
C GLY A 85 19.22 3.47 1.92
N SER A 86 18.75 2.81 0.86
CA SER A 86 19.16 1.45 0.48
C SER A 86 18.76 0.33 1.46
N VAL A 87 17.62 0.47 2.14
CA VAL A 87 17.13 -0.50 3.13
C VAL A 87 15.81 -1.15 2.71
N ASN A 88 14.77 -0.36 2.46
CA ASN A 88 13.44 -0.87 2.15
C ASN A 88 13.26 -0.98 0.63
N SER A 89 13.37 -2.21 0.10
CA SER A 89 13.31 -2.41 -1.35
C SER A 89 11.96 -2.10 -1.96
N GLU A 90 10.88 -2.03 -1.17
CA GLU A 90 9.56 -1.59 -1.65
C GLU A 90 9.61 -0.16 -2.24
N ALA A 91 10.51 0.70 -1.77
CA ALA A 91 10.73 2.03 -2.34
C ALA A 91 11.14 2.00 -3.82
N LEU A 92 11.69 0.89 -4.30
CA LEU A 92 12.08 0.69 -5.70
C LEU A 92 10.87 0.43 -6.62
N LEU A 93 9.71 0.02 -6.08
CA LEU A 93 8.53 -0.29 -6.89
C LEU A 93 7.99 0.96 -7.62
N PRO A 94 7.71 2.10 -6.95
CA PRO A 94 7.37 3.34 -7.65
C PRO A 94 8.37 3.73 -8.74
N PHE A 95 9.66 3.50 -8.49
CA PHE A 95 10.72 3.80 -9.44
C PHE A 95 10.69 2.86 -10.65
N LEU A 96 10.44 1.57 -10.45
CA LEU A 96 10.22 0.61 -11.54
C LEU A 96 9.00 1.00 -12.40
N LEU A 97 7.95 1.53 -11.79
CA LEU A 97 6.77 2.03 -12.51
C LEU A 97 7.09 3.22 -13.43
N CYS A 98 8.19 3.94 -13.22
CA CYS A 98 8.62 4.99 -14.15
C CYS A 98 9.12 4.44 -15.50
N PHE A 99 9.54 3.17 -15.56
CA PHE A 99 10.09 2.55 -16.78
C PHE A 99 9.13 1.59 -17.48
N THR A 100 8.03 1.23 -16.84
CA THR A 100 7.10 0.19 -17.33
C THR A 100 5.87 0.79 -18.00
N SER A 101 6.08 1.66 -18.99
CA SER A 101 5.01 2.42 -19.68
C SER A 101 3.92 1.56 -20.34
N ASN A 102 4.20 0.29 -20.61
CA ASN A 102 3.26 -0.68 -21.19
C ASN A 102 2.65 -1.65 -20.15
N LEU A 103 2.79 -1.36 -18.85
CA LEU A 103 2.23 -2.18 -17.78
C LEU A 103 0.70 -2.25 -17.89
N GLN A 104 0.16 -3.45 -18.03
CA GLN A 104 -1.28 -3.71 -18.13
C GLN A 104 -1.85 -4.29 -16.83
N LYS A 105 -1.03 -5.03 -16.07
CA LYS A 105 -1.45 -5.64 -14.82
C LYS A 105 -0.43 -5.38 -13.70
N LEU A 106 -0.93 -4.92 -12.57
CA LEU A 106 -0.19 -4.78 -11.33
C LEU A 106 -0.91 -5.58 -10.26
N ASP A 107 -0.25 -6.63 -9.81
CA ASP A 107 -0.73 -7.51 -8.76
C ASP A 107 0.13 -7.28 -7.53
N MET A 108 -0.40 -6.56 -6.55
CA MET A 108 0.32 -6.23 -5.31
C MET A 108 0.44 -7.44 -4.37
N GLY A 109 -0.17 -8.59 -4.69
CA GLY A 109 -0.16 -9.77 -3.84
C GLY A 109 -0.81 -9.53 -2.48
N GLU A 110 -0.47 -10.37 -1.50
CA GLU A 110 -0.87 -10.20 -0.11
C GLU A 110 0.12 -9.25 0.58
N VAL A 111 -0.27 -7.98 0.71
CA VAL A 111 0.62 -6.92 1.18
C VAL A 111 0.99 -7.09 2.65
N LEU A 112 2.29 -7.01 2.93
CA LEU A 112 2.85 -6.89 4.28
C LEU A 112 3.37 -5.47 4.53
N LEU A 113 2.60 -4.70 5.31
CA LEU A 113 2.93 -3.31 5.65
C LEU A 113 4.19 -3.17 6.52
N PRO A 114 4.38 -3.96 7.59
CA PRO A 114 5.56 -3.79 8.44
C PRO A 114 6.85 -4.03 7.66
N LEU A 115 7.86 -3.20 7.92
CA LEU A 115 9.21 -3.42 7.41
C LEU A 115 9.84 -4.71 7.97
N VAL A 116 9.46 -5.06 9.21
CA VAL A 116 9.90 -6.22 9.97
C VAL A 116 8.68 -6.87 10.61
N LEU A 117 8.51 -8.17 10.42
CA LEU A 117 7.48 -8.96 11.08
C LEU A 117 7.83 -9.13 12.57
N PRO A 118 6.89 -8.83 13.48
CA PRO A 118 7.12 -8.91 14.91
C PRO A 118 7.13 -10.38 15.39
N TYR A 119 7.43 -10.61 16.67
CA TYR A 119 7.22 -11.93 17.28
C TYR A 119 5.72 -12.27 17.27
N GLU A 120 5.39 -13.55 17.05
CA GLU A 120 4.03 -14.06 17.29
C GLU A 120 3.67 -13.75 18.75
N ASN A 121 2.68 -12.86 18.98
CA ASN A 121 2.16 -12.38 20.29
C ASN A 121 2.75 -11.08 20.89
N ASP A 122 3.39 -10.21 20.10
CA ASP A 122 4.13 -9.06 20.65
C ASP A 122 3.40 -7.71 20.55
N ASP A 123 3.09 -7.05 21.68
CA ASP A 123 2.37 -5.76 21.75
C ASP A 123 3.08 -4.63 20.97
N SER A 124 2.40 -3.55 20.57
CA SER A 124 2.96 -2.50 19.69
C SER A 124 4.31 -1.85 20.10
N LEU A 125 4.69 -1.92 21.38
CA LEU A 125 5.99 -1.47 21.90
C LEU A 125 7.15 -2.40 21.54
N SER A 126 6.86 -3.68 21.30
CA SER A 126 7.84 -4.73 21.04
C SER A 126 8.20 -4.87 19.55
N SER A 127 7.26 -4.56 18.66
CA SER A 127 7.50 -4.43 17.22
C SER A 127 8.43 -3.24 16.93
N SER A 128 8.37 -2.19 17.76
CA SER A 128 9.36 -1.11 17.75
C SER A 128 10.77 -1.62 18.02
N ARG A 129 10.94 -2.46 19.04
CA ARG A 129 12.23 -3.08 19.40
C ARG A 129 12.71 -4.05 18.33
N SER A 130 11.80 -4.78 17.72
CA SER A 130 12.07 -5.70 16.60
C SER A 130 12.63 -4.94 15.39
N CYS A 131 11.98 -3.84 14.99
CA CYS A 131 12.49 -2.97 13.92
C CYS A 131 13.88 -2.40 14.26
N VAL A 132 14.07 -1.85 15.47
CA VAL A 132 15.37 -1.29 15.89
C VAL A 132 16.47 -2.35 15.86
N LYS A 133 16.21 -3.57 16.37
CA LYS A 133 17.17 -4.67 16.36
C LYS A 133 17.61 -5.02 14.92
N VAL A 134 16.66 -5.20 14.03
CA VAL A 134 16.94 -5.56 12.64
C VAL A 134 17.66 -4.43 11.91
N LEU A 135 17.21 -3.18 12.08
CA LEU A 135 17.85 -2.02 11.45
C LEU A 135 19.27 -1.79 11.98
N HIS A 136 19.51 -1.95 13.28
CA HIS A 136 20.86 -1.85 13.84
C HIS A 136 21.80 -2.91 13.24
N ASN A 137 21.31 -4.12 12.97
CA ASN A 137 22.10 -5.15 12.30
C ASN A 137 22.42 -4.78 10.84
N ILE A 138 21.45 -4.19 10.14
CA ILE A 138 21.57 -3.82 8.71
C ILE A 138 22.45 -2.58 8.52
N LEU A 139 22.31 -1.57 9.37
CA LEU A 139 22.96 -0.26 9.25
C LEU A 139 24.33 -0.22 9.95
N GLY A 140 24.59 -1.07 10.94
CA GLY A 140 25.87 -1.15 11.63
C GLY A 140 26.29 0.18 12.26
N GLU A 141 27.48 0.68 11.88
CA GLU A 141 28.06 1.93 12.40
C GLU A 141 27.15 3.16 12.19
N GLU A 142 26.32 3.17 11.14
CA GLU A 142 25.37 4.27 10.91
C GLU A 142 24.30 4.31 12.00
N ALA A 143 23.78 3.16 12.43
CA ALA A 143 22.82 3.09 13.53
C ALA A 143 23.46 3.45 14.88
N GLU A 144 24.71 3.03 15.11
CA GLU A 144 25.45 3.41 16.33
C GLU A 144 25.66 4.93 16.43
N LYS A 145 25.97 5.57 15.30
CA LYS A 145 26.12 7.02 15.24
C LYS A 145 24.80 7.74 15.53
N GLU A 146 23.71 7.31 14.89
CA GLU A 146 22.36 7.84 15.12
C GLU A 146 21.96 7.70 16.60
N GLU A 147 22.29 6.56 17.22
CA GLU A 147 22.04 6.29 18.63
C GLU A 147 22.76 7.27 19.56
N LEU A 148 24.04 7.56 19.28
CA LEU A 148 24.85 8.50 20.06
C LEU A 148 24.33 9.94 19.94
N GLU A 149 23.98 10.37 18.74
CA GLU A 149 23.40 11.70 18.50
C GLU A 149 22.05 11.83 19.20
N THR A 150 21.18 10.82 19.09
CA THR A 150 19.89 10.77 19.78
C THR A 150 20.03 10.84 21.31
N LEU A 151 20.98 10.08 21.88
CA LEU A 151 21.22 10.10 23.33
C LEU A 151 21.66 11.47 23.83
N GLU A 152 22.52 12.15 23.08
CA GLU A 152 23.01 13.48 23.42
C GLU A 152 21.87 14.50 23.38
N ASP A 153 21.04 14.48 22.33
CA ASP A 153 19.88 15.37 22.20
C ASP A 153 18.86 15.17 23.32
N VAL A 154 18.57 13.91 23.67
CA VAL A 154 17.63 13.58 24.74
C VAL A 154 18.16 14.02 26.10
N LYS A 155 19.44 13.77 26.41
CA LYS A 155 20.06 14.25 27.66
C LYS A 155 20.02 15.77 27.77
N ASN A 156 20.30 16.45 26.66
CA ASN A 156 20.25 17.91 26.59
C ASN A 156 18.81 18.46 26.79
N ALA A 157 17.80 17.73 26.33
CA ALA A 157 16.40 18.14 26.43
C ALA A 157 15.73 17.80 27.78
N PHE A 158 16.03 16.63 28.36
CA PHE A 158 15.29 16.09 29.51
C PHE A 158 16.12 15.92 30.80
N GLY A 159 17.45 16.09 30.75
CA GLY A 159 18.34 15.83 31.90
C GLY A 159 18.68 14.35 32.09
N GLU A 160 19.49 14.04 33.12
CA GLU A 160 20.05 12.69 33.32
C GLU A 160 19.16 11.72 34.13
N ASP A 161 18.11 12.20 34.82
CA ASP A 161 17.36 11.40 35.79
C ASP A 161 15.84 11.36 35.51
N GLY A 162 15.31 10.21 35.08
CA GLY A 162 13.87 9.95 34.96
C GLY A 162 13.54 8.47 34.75
N GLU A 163 12.53 7.93 35.46
CA GLU A 163 12.10 6.52 35.36
C GLU A 163 11.55 6.14 33.97
N ASP A 164 11.12 7.14 33.17
CA ASP A 164 10.58 6.95 31.81
C ASP A 164 11.59 7.29 30.69
N LEU A 165 12.86 7.61 31.03
CA LEU A 165 13.85 8.09 30.06
C LEU A 165 14.20 7.03 29.00
N GLU A 166 14.26 5.75 29.39
CA GLU A 166 14.61 4.64 28.48
C GLU A 166 13.53 4.38 27.42
N ASP A 167 12.26 4.52 27.79
CA ASP A 167 11.14 4.37 26.85
C ASP A 167 11.08 5.55 25.88
N VAL A 168 11.33 6.77 26.36
CA VAL A 168 11.46 7.97 25.51
C VAL A 168 12.64 7.85 24.54
N ILE A 169 13.81 7.40 25.04
CA ILE A 169 14.99 7.13 24.23
C ILE A 169 14.68 6.08 23.16
N THR A 170 14.02 4.98 23.54
CA THR A 170 13.65 3.91 22.60
C THR A 170 12.70 4.42 21.51
N GLN A 171 11.72 5.27 21.86
CA GLN A 171 10.80 5.86 20.90
C GLN A 171 11.48 6.83 19.94
N ILE A 172 12.39 7.67 20.43
CA ILE A 172 13.13 8.62 19.59
C ILE A 172 14.10 7.88 18.67
N ARG A 173 14.86 6.91 19.20
CA ARG A 173 15.73 6.02 18.40
C ARG A 173 14.95 5.32 17.30
N ARG A 174 13.79 4.77 17.63
CA ARG A 174 12.89 4.14 16.66
C ARG A 174 12.49 5.14 15.58
N SER A 175 12.07 6.35 15.96
CA SER A 175 11.63 7.37 15.02
C SER A 175 12.75 7.79 14.06
N ASN A 176 13.95 8.02 14.59
CA ASN A 176 15.13 8.41 13.84
C ASN A 176 15.62 7.30 12.91
N LEU A 177 15.75 6.06 13.40
CA LEU A 177 16.16 4.91 12.57
C LEU A 177 15.14 4.52 11.50
N LEU A 178 13.85 4.78 11.73
CA LEU A 178 12.81 4.53 10.73
C LEU A 178 12.69 5.69 9.72
N GLN A 179 13.17 6.88 10.07
CA GLN A 179 13.10 8.05 9.20
C GLN A 179 13.84 7.77 7.89
N GLY A 180 13.16 8.01 6.77
CA GLY A 180 13.71 7.72 5.44
C GLY A 180 13.74 6.23 5.06
N HIS A 181 13.26 5.32 5.90
CA HIS A 181 13.10 3.89 5.58
C HIS A 181 11.63 3.45 5.58
N TYR A 182 10.76 4.29 6.12
CA TYR A 182 9.32 4.16 6.13
C TYR A 182 8.67 5.44 5.58
N PRO A 183 7.55 5.35 4.83
CA PRO A 183 6.83 6.53 4.38
C PRO A 183 6.31 7.36 5.56
N GLU A 184 6.47 8.68 5.50
CA GLU A 184 6.25 9.59 6.65
C GLU A 184 4.80 9.68 7.09
N ARG A 185 3.84 9.34 6.22
CA ARG A 185 2.46 9.78 6.39
C ARG A 185 1.57 8.88 7.25
N GLU A 186 1.85 7.60 7.43
CA GLU A 186 0.95 6.70 8.17
C GLU A 186 1.70 5.49 8.74
N PHE A 187 1.31 5.02 9.93
CA PHE A 187 1.79 3.76 10.50
C PHE A 187 1.46 2.53 9.62
N LEU A 188 0.60 2.70 8.61
CA LEU A 188 0.14 1.71 7.64
C LEU A 188 0.52 2.06 6.19
N GLY A 189 1.64 2.77 6.00
CA GLY A 189 2.05 3.27 4.68
C GLY A 189 2.97 2.34 3.89
N LEU A 190 2.84 2.38 2.56
CA LEU A 190 3.83 1.92 1.58
C LEU A 190 4.36 3.12 0.78
N TRP A 191 5.59 3.04 0.27
CA TRP A 191 6.10 4.03 -0.70
C TRP A 191 5.23 4.06 -1.96
N PHE A 192 4.68 2.92 -2.38
CA PHE A 192 3.67 2.85 -3.41
C PHE A 192 2.45 3.72 -3.12
N TYR A 193 1.90 3.68 -1.90
CA TYR A 193 0.74 4.50 -1.53
C TYR A 193 1.08 5.98 -1.47
N GLN A 194 2.24 6.34 -0.92
CA GLN A 194 2.67 7.74 -0.88
C GLN A 194 2.79 8.31 -2.30
N ASN A 195 3.42 7.58 -3.22
CA ASN A 195 3.52 8.00 -4.62
C ASN A 195 2.13 8.06 -5.27
N LEU A 196 1.24 7.13 -4.96
CA LEU A 196 -0.12 7.11 -5.50
C LEU A 196 -0.94 8.32 -5.04
N GLU A 197 -0.84 8.72 -3.77
CA GLU A 197 -1.56 9.86 -3.20
C GLU A 197 -1.06 11.22 -3.70
N GLU A 198 0.26 11.32 -3.88
CA GLU A 198 0.90 12.51 -4.47
C GLU A 198 0.72 12.56 -5.99
N SER A 199 0.49 11.40 -6.62
CA SER A 199 0.08 11.25 -8.01
C SER A 199 -1.39 11.63 -8.18
N GLY A 200 -1.68 12.93 -8.16
CA GLY A 200 -2.94 13.46 -8.69
C GLY A 200 -3.13 13.10 -10.18
N PRO A 201 -4.28 13.45 -10.79
CA PRO A 201 -4.58 13.08 -12.18
C PRO A 201 -3.52 13.55 -13.19
N ASP A 202 -2.87 14.69 -12.92
CA ASP A 202 -1.80 15.24 -13.77
C ASP A 202 -0.42 14.60 -13.52
N LYS A 203 -0.28 13.87 -12.41
CA LYS A 203 0.99 13.33 -11.91
C LYS A 203 1.00 11.80 -11.81
N ILE A 204 0.21 11.11 -12.63
CA ILE A 204 0.21 9.63 -12.72
C ILE A 204 1.55 9.09 -13.25
N LEU A 205 2.20 8.23 -12.45
CA LEU A 205 3.43 7.50 -12.83
C LEU A 205 3.26 6.81 -14.19
N PRO A 206 4.30 6.82 -15.07
CA PRO A 206 4.21 6.28 -16.43
C PRO A 206 3.56 4.90 -16.54
N GLY A 207 3.96 3.93 -15.72
CA GLY A 207 3.41 2.56 -15.77
C GLY A 207 1.95 2.46 -15.32
N LEU A 208 1.46 3.39 -14.50
CA LEU A 208 0.05 3.41 -14.09
C LEU A 208 -0.88 3.94 -15.19
N ARG A 209 -0.36 4.63 -16.22
CA ARG A 209 -1.17 5.19 -17.32
C ARG A 209 -1.74 4.14 -18.27
N SER A 210 -1.09 2.99 -18.36
CA SER A 210 -1.52 1.87 -19.21
C SER A 210 -2.17 0.74 -18.42
N LEU A 211 -2.26 0.90 -17.10
CA LEU A 211 -2.75 -0.13 -16.20
C LEU A 211 -4.23 -0.40 -16.45
N LYS A 212 -4.56 -1.67 -16.66
CA LYS A 212 -5.91 -2.18 -16.89
C LYS A 212 -6.43 -3.01 -15.72
N HIS A 213 -5.54 -3.73 -15.06
CA HIS A 213 -5.90 -4.67 -14.01
C HIS A 213 -5.05 -4.38 -12.78
N PHE A 214 -5.73 -4.09 -11.68
CA PHE A 214 -5.11 -3.91 -10.37
C PHE A 214 -5.64 -4.96 -9.41
N VAL A 215 -4.71 -5.64 -8.74
CA VAL A 215 -5.02 -6.60 -7.68
C VAL A 215 -4.28 -6.15 -6.43
N HIS A 216 -4.97 -6.17 -5.30
CA HIS A 216 -4.41 -5.83 -4.01
C HIS A 216 -5.03 -6.73 -2.94
N GLY A 217 -4.20 -7.36 -2.13
CA GLY A 217 -4.65 -8.06 -0.95
C GLY A 217 -3.85 -7.66 0.28
N TYR A 218 -4.24 -8.20 1.42
CA TYR A 218 -3.63 -7.89 2.70
C TYR A 218 -3.26 -9.15 3.45
N ASP A 219 -2.02 -9.21 3.94
CA ASP A 219 -1.55 -10.34 4.74
C ASP A 219 -1.62 -10.02 6.24
N LYS A 220 -2.46 -10.78 6.94
CA LYS A 220 -2.67 -10.67 8.39
C LYS A 220 -1.47 -11.11 9.23
N ARG A 221 -0.45 -11.75 8.64
CA ARG A 221 0.81 -12.07 9.34
C ARG A 221 1.59 -10.82 9.75
N GLY A 222 1.35 -9.69 9.08
CA GLY A 222 1.90 -8.39 9.44
C GLY A 222 1.22 -7.72 10.65
N ASN A 223 0.23 -8.38 11.27
CA ASN A 223 -0.61 -7.73 12.27
C ASN A 223 0.17 -7.22 13.48
N TYR A 224 -0.19 -6.01 13.91
CA TYR A 224 0.04 -5.60 15.29
C TYR A 224 -1.07 -6.23 16.13
N PRO A 225 -0.77 -7.03 17.18
CA PRO A 225 -1.78 -7.79 17.92
C PRO A 225 -2.87 -6.95 18.61
N SER A 226 -2.74 -5.62 18.61
CA SER A 226 -3.73 -4.68 19.14
C SER A 226 -4.68 -4.08 18.10
N GLN A 227 -4.54 -4.35 16.80
CA GLN A 227 -5.39 -3.73 15.77
C GLN A 227 -6.33 -4.76 15.13
N GLU A 228 -7.59 -4.75 15.59
CA GLU A 228 -8.72 -5.39 14.90
C GLU A 228 -9.03 -4.74 13.53
N TYR A 229 -8.14 -3.89 13.01
CA TYR A 229 -8.39 -2.85 12.00
C TYR A 229 -7.33 -2.81 10.89
N ASP A 230 -6.72 -3.95 10.59
CA ASP A 230 -5.63 -4.06 9.62
C ASP A 230 -6.17 -4.39 8.22
N GLY A 231 -5.86 -3.52 7.24
CA GLY A 231 -6.35 -3.65 5.87
C GLY A 231 -5.91 -2.51 4.95
N TRP A 232 -6.23 -2.62 3.65
CA TRP A 232 -5.97 -1.55 2.68
C TRP A 232 -6.99 -0.42 2.87
N LEU A 233 -6.52 0.79 3.15
CA LEU A 233 -7.42 1.90 3.44
C LEU A 233 -8.17 2.32 2.17
N VAL A 234 -9.50 2.42 2.27
CA VAL A 234 -10.39 2.69 1.13
C VAL A 234 -10.06 4.01 0.43
N PHE A 235 -9.47 4.98 1.12
CA PHE A 235 -9.11 6.26 0.50
C PHE A 235 -7.98 6.15 -0.51
N HIS A 236 -7.25 5.03 -0.59
CA HIS A 236 -6.33 4.77 -1.70
C HIS A 236 -7.06 4.36 -2.99
N LEU A 237 -8.28 3.78 -2.88
CA LEU A 237 -9.04 3.26 -4.02
C LEU A 237 -9.33 4.32 -5.09
N PRO A 238 -9.77 5.56 -4.77
CA PRO A 238 -9.96 6.61 -5.77
C PRO A 238 -8.76 6.79 -6.72
N HIS A 239 -7.54 6.74 -6.20
CA HIS A 239 -6.34 6.96 -7.00
C HIS A 239 -6.12 5.87 -8.06
N ILE A 240 -6.58 4.64 -7.81
CA ILE A 240 -6.59 3.54 -8.79
C ILE A 240 -7.82 3.62 -9.70
N LEU A 241 -8.97 3.93 -9.10
CA LEU A 241 -10.27 3.96 -9.75
C LEU A 241 -10.35 4.96 -10.91
N PHE A 242 -9.57 6.04 -10.84
CA PHE A 242 -9.49 7.08 -11.87
C PHE A 242 -8.28 6.97 -12.79
N LEU A 243 -7.55 5.84 -12.76
CA LEU A 243 -6.53 5.60 -13.77
C LEU A 243 -7.18 5.49 -15.17
N PRO A 244 -6.54 6.05 -16.20
CA PRO A 244 -7.21 6.33 -17.49
C PRO A 244 -7.62 5.09 -18.28
N GLN A 245 -7.00 3.94 -18.01
CA GLN A 245 -7.24 2.69 -18.72
C GLN A 245 -7.69 1.56 -17.79
N ILE A 246 -8.03 1.86 -16.53
CA ILE A 246 -8.40 0.82 -15.58
C ILE A 246 -9.71 0.14 -16.01
N GLU A 247 -9.69 -1.18 -16.02
CA GLU A 247 -10.81 -2.03 -16.42
C GLU A 247 -11.28 -2.91 -15.23
N SER A 248 -10.34 -3.41 -14.42
CA SER A 248 -10.64 -4.30 -13.29
C SER A 248 -9.83 -3.93 -12.05
N ILE A 249 -10.52 -3.91 -10.91
CA ILE A 249 -9.93 -3.72 -9.58
C ILE A 249 -10.41 -4.86 -8.68
N ILE A 250 -9.47 -5.61 -8.11
CA ILE A 250 -9.74 -6.71 -7.19
C ILE A 250 -9.02 -6.40 -5.89
N VAL A 251 -9.76 -6.25 -4.80
CA VAL A 251 -9.21 -5.78 -3.54
C VAL A 251 -9.68 -6.67 -2.40
N ASP A 252 -8.74 -7.20 -1.63
CA ASP A 252 -9.00 -7.96 -0.41
C ASP A 252 -8.68 -7.12 0.84
N SER A 253 -9.50 -7.28 1.87
CA SER A 253 -9.35 -6.62 3.17
C SER A 253 -9.29 -5.09 3.07
N CYS A 254 -10.13 -4.50 2.20
CA CYS A 254 -10.25 -3.05 2.07
C CYS A 254 -11.13 -2.47 3.20
N ILE A 255 -10.63 -1.49 3.96
CA ILE A 255 -11.31 -0.98 5.17
C ILE A 255 -11.56 0.54 5.13
N GLY A 256 -12.68 0.98 5.71
CA GLY A 256 -13.11 2.36 5.79
C GLY A 256 -12.54 3.09 7.00
N GLY A 257 -11.39 3.73 6.84
CA GLY A 257 -10.76 4.57 7.87
C GLY A 257 -10.45 3.86 9.20
N MET A 258 -9.89 4.58 10.17
CA MET A 258 -9.65 4.08 11.54
C MET A 258 -10.91 4.14 12.42
N ALA A 259 -12.10 4.04 11.81
CA ALA A 259 -13.34 4.01 12.57
C ALA A 259 -13.51 2.64 13.23
N PRO A 260 -14.12 2.57 14.42
CA PRO A 260 -14.51 1.30 14.98
C PRO A 260 -15.45 0.55 14.03
N TRP A 261 -15.37 -0.78 13.97
CA TRP A 261 -16.14 -1.63 13.04
C TRP A 261 -17.68 -1.52 13.19
N TRP A 262 -18.15 -0.94 14.31
CA TRP A 262 -19.57 -0.67 14.55
C TRP A 262 -20.07 0.69 14.04
N ASP A 263 -19.18 1.59 13.64
CA ASP A 263 -19.54 2.92 13.13
C ASP A 263 -19.34 3.03 11.61
N LEU A 264 -20.24 2.34 10.88
CA LEU A 264 -20.33 2.42 9.41
C LEU A 264 -20.80 3.80 8.90
N SER A 265 -21.09 4.75 9.80
CA SER A 265 -21.45 6.12 9.47
C SER A 265 -20.24 7.07 9.43
N TYR A 266 -19.06 6.60 9.85
CA TYR A 266 -17.83 7.37 9.75
C TYR A 266 -17.48 7.61 8.27
N GLU A 267 -17.36 8.89 7.92
CA GLU A 267 -16.78 9.33 6.65
C GLU A 267 -15.32 9.67 6.89
N GLY A 268 -14.41 9.07 6.12
CA GLY A 268 -13.00 9.41 6.21
C GLY A 268 -12.81 10.89 5.87
N PRO A 269 -12.22 11.74 6.74
CA PRO A 269 -12.03 13.16 6.46
C PRO A 269 -11.17 13.43 5.19
N LYS A 270 -10.45 12.41 4.72
CA LYS A 270 -9.63 12.45 3.50
C LYS A 270 -10.39 12.19 2.20
N MET A 271 -11.55 11.51 2.23
CA MET A 271 -12.20 11.05 0.99
C MET A 271 -12.66 12.22 0.11
N ASP A 272 -13.26 13.26 0.71
CA ASP A 272 -13.72 14.44 -0.04
C ASP A 272 -12.56 15.23 -0.64
N GLU A 273 -11.47 15.40 0.12
CA GLU A 273 -10.26 16.06 -0.37
C GLU A 273 -9.66 15.31 -1.57
N ILE A 274 -9.60 13.99 -1.49
CA ILE A 274 -9.10 13.14 -2.57
C ILE A 274 -10.00 13.25 -3.79
N LEU A 275 -11.32 13.10 -3.63
CA LEU A 275 -12.27 13.15 -4.74
C LEU A 275 -12.35 14.52 -5.41
N GLU A 276 -12.10 15.61 -4.68
CA GLU A 276 -12.01 16.95 -5.28
C GLU A 276 -10.87 17.03 -6.31
N LYS A 277 -9.76 16.30 -6.11
CA LYS A 277 -8.67 16.20 -7.11
C LYS A 277 -9.15 15.54 -8.41
N TYR A 278 -10.19 14.70 -8.35
CA TYR A 278 -10.73 13.92 -9.46
C TYR A 278 -12.14 14.36 -9.88
N LYS A 279 -12.59 15.57 -9.49
CA LYS A 279 -13.99 15.99 -9.61
C LYS A 279 -14.58 15.92 -11.02
N ASP A 280 -13.75 16.14 -12.04
CA ASP A 280 -14.14 16.16 -13.45
C ASP A 280 -13.96 14.79 -14.14
N MET A 281 -13.51 13.78 -13.39
CA MET A 281 -13.24 12.44 -13.89
C MET A 281 -14.37 11.48 -13.52
N LYS A 282 -14.55 10.47 -14.38
CA LYS A 282 -15.38 9.30 -14.13
C LYS A 282 -14.51 8.06 -14.27
N SER A 283 -14.76 7.07 -13.44
CA SER A 283 -14.04 5.81 -13.51
C SER A 283 -14.36 5.07 -14.80
N THR A 284 -13.34 4.47 -15.41
CA THR A 284 -13.51 3.54 -16.53
C THR A 284 -13.61 2.09 -16.07
N ALA A 285 -13.49 1.83 -14.76
CA ALA A 285 -13.53 0.49 -14.21
C ALA A 285 -14.86 -0.20 -14.54
N LYS A 286 -14.76 -1.44 -15.02
CA LYS A 286 -15.88 -2.30 -15.42
C LYS A 286 -16.10 -3.45 -14.46
N HIS A 287 -15.04 -3.87 -13.78
CA HIS A 287 -15.08 -4.95 -12.82
C HIS A 287 -14.52 -4.46 -11.49
N LEU A 288 -15.31 -4.63 -10.44
CA LEU A 288 -14.90 -4.38 -9.07
C LEU A 288 -15.16 -5.63 -8.23
N GLU A 289 -14.15 -6.07 -7.51
CA GLU A 289 -14.25 -7.20 -6.60
C GLU A 289 -13.75 -6.77 -5.22
N PHE A 290 -14.60 -6.95 -4.21
CA PHE A 290 -14.29 -6.73 -2.81
C PHE A 290 -14.30 -8.06 -2.07
N SER A 291 -13.16 -8.44 -1.53
CA SER A 291 -13.03 -9.57 -0.62
C SER A 291 -12.76 -9.06 0.78
N ASN A 292 -13.46 -9.57 1.80
CA ASN A 292 -13.27 -9.21 3.21
C ASN A 292 -13.28 -7.69 3.50
N ALA A 293 -14.01 -6.90 2.70
CA ALA A 293 -13.97 -5.46 2.78
C ALA A 293 -14.95 -4.88 3.81
N LEU A 294 -14.52 -3.87 4.57
CA LEU A 294 -15.33 -3.12 5.53
C LEU A 294 -15.35 -1.64 5.16
N VAL A 295 -16.00 -1.30 4.05
CA VAL A 295 -16.09 0.10 3.57
C VAL A 295 -17.32 0.79 4.15
N GLY A 296 -17.17 1.96 4.79
CA GLY A 296 -18.29 2.75 5.31
C GLY A 296 -19.25 3.24 4.22
N ARG A 297 -20.54 3.44 4.57
CA ARG A 297 -21.58 3.79 3.58
C ARG A 297 -21.27 5.10 2.87
N GLY A 298 -20.84 6.12 3.61
CA GLY A 298 -20.56 7.45 3.06
C GLY A 298 -19.46 7.43 2.01
N ASP A 299 -18.32 6.80 2.33
CA ASP A 299 -17.20 6.62 1.39
C ASP A 299 -17.64 5.86 0.13
N LEU A 300 -18.45 4.81 0.30
CA LEU A 300 -18.94 4.04 -0.84
C LEU A 300 -19.89 4.85 -1.72
N VAL A 301 -20.81 5.64 -1.15
CA VAL A 301 -21.70 6.51 -1.94
C VAL A 301 -20.87 7.46 -2.80
N LYS A 302 -19.86 8.10 -2.20
CA LYS A 302 -18.97 9.03 -2.90
C LYS A 302 -18.20 8.35 -4.04
N ILE A 303 -17.72 7.12 -3.83
CA ILE A 303 -17.11 6.29 -4.87
C ILE A 303 -18.13 5.94 -5.97
N ALA A 304 -19.32 5.50 -5.57
CA ALA A 304 -20.35 5.02 -6.48
C ALA A 304 -20.84 6.11 -7.44
N GLU A 305 -21.00 7.34 -6.98
CA GLU A 305 -21.34 8.50 -7.81
C GLU A 305 -20.34 8.76 -8.96
N ARG A 306 -19.14 8.19 -8.86
CA ARG A 306 -18.05 8.34 -9.83
C ARG A 306 -17.76 7.07 -10.62
N THR A 307 -18.41 5.95 -10.30
CA THR A 307 -18.43 4.71 -11.08
C THR A 307 -19.75 4.60 -11.83
N ASN A 308 -19.75 4.78 -13.15
CA ASN A 308 -20.96 4.60 -13.98
C ASN A 308 -20.75 3.62 -15.14
N ALA A 309 -19.60 2.93 -15.14
CA ALA A 309 -19.16 2.00 -16.16
C ALA A 309 -19.06 0.56 -15.63
N LEU A 310 -19.44 0.29 -14.38
CA LEU A 310 -19.34 -1.05 -13.81
C LEU A 310 -20.29 -2.00 -14.56
N GLU A 311 -19.74 -3.09 -15.06
CA GLU A 311 -20.43 -4.17 -15.76
C GLU A 311 -20.53 -5.42 -14.86
N LYS A 312 -19.62 -5.57 -13.89
CA LYS A 312 -19.51 -6.70 -12.98
C LYS A 312 -19.10 -6.28 -11.56
N LEU A 313 -19.76 -6.86 -10.56
CA LEU A 313 -19.46 -6.65 -9.15
C LEU A 313 -19.39 -7.99 -8.42
N ILE A 314 -18.31 -8.23 -7.69
CA ILE A 314 -18.14 -9.42 -6.84
C ILE A 314 -17.90 -8.97 -5.41
N ILE A 315 -18.62 -9.57 -4.47
CA ILE A 315 -18.42 -9.39 -3.02
C ILE A 315 -18.16 -10.77 -2.41
N GLN A 316 -17.04 -10.93 -1.72
CA GLN A 316 -16.67 -12.17 -1.03
C GLN A 316 -16.37 -11.89 0.44
N GLY A 317 -16.89 -12.70 1.33
CA GLY A 317 -16.56 -12.73 2.76
C GLY A 317 -16.14 -14.13 3.19
N GLN A 318 -15.16 -14.21 4.09
CA GLN A 318 -14.77 -15.45 4.78
C GLN A 318 -15.79 -15.88 5.84
N GLU A 319 -16.31 -17.11 5.76
CA GLU A 319 -17.42 -17.61 6.58
C GLU A 319 -17.18 -17.64 8.11
N GLU A 320 -15.94 -17.73 8.59
CA GLU A 320 -15.67 -17.93 10.02
C GLU A 320 -15.26 -16.65 10.77
N HIS A 321 -14.79 -15.62 10.06
CA HIS A 321 -14.29 -14.37 10.66
C HIS A 321 -14.54 -13.11 9.81
N SER A 322 -15.35 -13.15 8.75
CA SER A 322 -15.56 -11.93 7.97
C SER A 322 -16.37 -10.90 8.76
N PHE A 323 -15.79 -9.71 8.87
CA PHE A 323 -16.48 -8.48 9.29
C PHE A 323 -17.63 -8.10 8.34
N LEU A 324 -17.73 -8.75 7.18
CA LEU A 324 -18.84 -8.65 6.25
C LEU A 324 -20.07 -9.37 6.80
N ALA A 325 -20.79 -8.70 7.71
CA ALA A 325 -22.18 -9.06 7.97
C ALA A 325 -22.94 -9.08 6.62
N PRO A 326 -23.89 -10.00 6.39
CA PRO A 326 -24.67 -10.05 5.14
C PRO A 326 -25.26 -8.67 4.75
N GLU A 327 -25.69 -7.89 5.74
CA GLU A 327 -26.19 -6.52 5.59
C GLU A 327 -25.17 -5.53 5.00
N HIS A 328 -23.87 -5.73 5.28
CA HIS A 328 -22.81 -4.92 4.69
C HIS A 328 -22.65 -5.20 3.19
N GLY A 329 -22.69 -6.48 2.81
CA GLY A 329 -22.73 -6.88 1.41
C GLY A 329 -23.93 -6.27 0.67
N LYS A 330 -25.12 -6.25 1.31
CA LYS A 330 -26.33 -5.56 0.77
C LYS A 330 -26.08 -4.12 0.48
N MET A 331 -25.53 -3.42 1.47
CA MET A 331 -25.25 -2.00 1.37
C MET A 331 -24.30 -1.73 0.21
N ILE A 332 -23.25 -2.54 0.04
CA ILE A 332 -22.30 -2.35 -1.06
C ILE A 332 -22.98 -2.48 -2.42
N VAL A 333 -23.70 -3.59 -2.62
CA VAL A 333 -24.39 -3.86 -3.87
C VAL A 333 -25.45 -2.82 -4.17
N THR A 334 -26.25 -2.43 -3.18
CA THR A 334 -27.33 -1.45 -3.36
C THR A 334 -26.78 -0.11 -3.86
N VAL A 335 -25.76 0.42 -3.18
CA VAL A 335 -25.16 1.72 -3.50
C VAL A 335 -24.51 1.72 -4.89
N LEU A 336 -23.75 0.67 -5.23
CA LEU A 336 -23.09 0.56 -6.54
C LEU A 336 -24.09 0.31 -7.67
N LEU A 337 -25.08 -0.56 -7.46
CA LEU A 337 -26.13 -0.84 -8.44
C LEU A 337 -26.95 0.41 -8.74
N GLU A 338 -27.29 1.21 -7.72
CA GLU A 338 -28.07 2.44 -7.89
C GLU A 338 -27.40 3.45 -8.83
N ASN A 339 -26.08 3.53 -8.80
CA ASN A 339 -25.28 4.45 -9.62
C ASN A 339 -24.84 3.86 -10.97
N ASN A 340 -24.91 2.53 -11.14
CA ASN A 340 -24.49 1.82 -12.35
C ASN A 340 -25.63 1.12 -13.10
N LYS A 341 -26.91 1.49 -12.89
CA LYS A 341 -28.08 0.81 -13.49
C LYS A 341 -28.04 0.65 -15.02
N ALA A 342 -27.29 1.50 -15.72
CA ALA A 342 -27.15 1.45 -17.17
C ALA A 342 -26.24 0.30 -17.65
N THR A 343 -25.32 -0.18 -16.82
CA THR A 343 -24.25 -1.12 -17.20
C THR A 343 -24.18 -2.35 -16.28
N LEU A 344 -24.49 -2.19 -15.00
CA LEU A 344 -24.51 -3.27 -14.01
C LEU A 344 -25.91 -3.86 -13.91
N THR A 345 -26.01 -5.19 -14.02
CA THR A 345 -27.26 -5.94 -13.87
C THR A 345 -27.13 -6.96 -12.75
N ALA A 346 -28.26 -7.38 -12.15
CA ALA A 346 -28.27 -8.36 -11.07
C ALA A 346 -27.55 -9.68 -11.42
N LYS A 347 -27.58 -10.08 -12.70
CA LYS A 347 -26.89 -11.28 -13.22
C LYS A 347 -25.37 -11.21 -13.16
N ASN A 348 -24.81 -10.00 -13.11
CA ASN A 348 -23.37 -9.76 -13.06
C ASN A 348 -22.93 -9.34 -11.65
N ILE A 349 -23.78 -9.56 -10.65
CA ILE A 349 -23.48 -9.37 -9.24
C ILE A 349 -23.33 -10.76 -8.62
N ASP A 350 -22.23 -10.98 -7.91
CA ASP A 350 -21.96 -12.20 -7.15
C ASP A 350 -21.69 -11.81 -5.69
N ILE A 351 -22.37 -12.46 -4.75
CA ILE A 351 -22.14 -12.30 -3.31
C ILE A 351 -21.90 -13.70 -2.73
N ASN A 352 -20.66 -13.97 -2.29
CA ASN A 352 -20.25 -15.26 -1.71
C ASN A 352 -20.57 -16.48 -2.60
N GLY A 353 -20.47 -16.34 -3.92
CA GLY A 353 -20.81 -17.38 -4.89
C GLY A 353 -22.31 -17.50 -5.18
N LEU A 354 -23.16 -16.64 -4.60
CA LEU A 354 -24.59 -16.56 -4.90
C LEU A 354 -24.84 -15.45 -5.94
N ASN A 355 -25.70 -15.74 -6.91
CA ASN A 355 -26.09 -14.77 -7.93
C ASN A 355 -26.93 -13.63 -7.31
N GLY A 356 -26.69 -12.39 -7.74
CA GLY A 356 -27.44 -11.21 -7.30
C GLY A 356 -28.95 -11.28 -7.52
N GLU A 357 -29.44 -12.08 -8.48
CA GLU A 357 -30.89 -12.31 -8.67
C GLU A 357 -31.52 -13.08 -7.51
N ASP A 358 -30.84 -14.09 -6.95
CA ASP A 358 -31.31 -14.84 -5.78
C ASP A 358 -31.30 -13.97 -4.52
N TRP A 359 -30.47 -12.93 -4.54
CA TRP A 359 -30.18 -12.05 -3.43
C TRP A 359 -31.19 -10.90 -3.32
N LEU A 360 -31.56 -10.26 -4.43
CA LEU A 360 -32.52 -9.14 -4.47
C LEU A 360 -33.97 -9.55 -4.13
N VAL A 361 -34.27 -10.85 -4.04
CA VAL A 361 -35.61 -11.39 -3.73
C VAL A 361 -35.83 -11.55 -2.22
N VAL A 362 -34.77 -11.47 -1.40
CA VAL A 362 -34.83 -11.80 0.04
C VAL A 362 -35.44 -10.68 0.91
N ASP A 363 -35.65 -9.46 0.39
CA ASP A 363 -36.15 -8.32 1.17
C ASP A 363 -37.68 -8.09 1.12
N ASP A 364 -38.45 -9.00 0.50
CA ASP A 364 -39.94 -8.91 0.43
C ASP A 364 -40.70 -9.90 1.35
N SER A 365 -40.02 -10.57 2.30
CA SER A 365 -40.64 -11.57 3.21
C SER A 365 -40.66 -11.18 4.69
#